data_AF-A0A3D0RFK0-F1
#
_entry.id   AF-A0A3D0RFK0-F1
#
_cell.length_a   1.000
_cell.length_b   1.000
_cell.length_c   1.000
_cell.angle_alpha   90.00
_cell.angle_beta   90.00
_cell.angle_gamma   90.00
#
_symmetry.space_group_name_H-M   'P 1'
#
loop_
_entity.id
_entity.type
_entity.pdbx_description
1 polymer ?
#
loop_
_entity_poly.entity_id
_entity_poly.type
_entity_poly.pdbx_seq_one_letter_code
_entity_poly.pdbx_strand_id
1 'polypeptide(L)'
;TVENMPDSTLPEAKIESRTARPPVAVMELLRVLLKHITDAEGIAPRLIASADELEQLALDDDAPVRAMSGWRYDVFGKAALRLKHGKTAMAVKGRHIRLIDIDE
;
A
#
# COMPACT_ATOMS: atom_id res chain seq x y z
N THR A 1 38.12 28.87 14.94
CA THR A 1 37.81 27.86 13.90
C THR A 1 36.79 26.90 14.48
N VAL A 2 35.95 26.27 13.64
CA VAL A 2 34.93 25.28 14.07
C VAL A 2 35.51 24.15 14.94
N GLU A 3 36.83 23.94 14.85
CA GLU A 3 37.64 22.96 15.59
C GLU A 3 37.65 23.08 17.12
N ASN A 4 37.18 24.19 17.72
CA ASN A 4 37.23 24.41 19.18
C ASN A 4 35.86 24.41 19.88
N MET A 5 34.79 23.95 19.23
CA MET A 5 33.46 23.88 19.86
C MET A 5 33.32 22.58 20.68
N PRO A 6 32.85 22.65 21.93
CA PRO A 6 32.63 21.45 22.74
C PRO A 6 31.52 20.59 22.13
N ASP A 7 31.69 19.27 22.16
CA ASP A 7 30.76 18.29 21.57
C ASP A 7 29.30 18.47 22.01
N SER A 8 29.07 19.05 23.20
CA SER A 8 27.75 19.39 23.73
C SER A 8 26.96 20.44 22.92
N THR A 9 27.62 21.10 21.96
CA THR A 9 26.99 22.11 21.07
C THR A 9 26.65 21.56 19.69
N LEU A 10 27.00 20.30 19.42
CA LEU A 10 26.66 19.64 18.17
C LEU A 10 25.16 19.29 18.17
N PRO A 11 24.43 19.58 17.08
CA PRO A 11 23.06 19.09 16.94
C PRO A 11 23.06 17.57 16.91
N GLU A 12 22.09 16.97 17.58
CA GLU A 12 21.92 15.51 17.54
C GLU A 12 21.71 15.06 16.09
N ALA A 13 22.49 14.05 15.68
CA ALA A 13 22.33 13.44 14.38
C ALA A 13 20.91 12.86 14.30
N LYS A 14 20.11 13.37 13.36
CA LYS A 14 18.78 12.85 13.12
C LYS A 14 18.92 11.42 12.58
N ILE A 15 18.73 10.44 13.45
CA ILE A 15 18.67 9.04 13.04
C ILE A 15 17.38 8.93 12.22
N GLU A 16 17.50 8.93 10.90
CA GLU A 16 16.40 8.51 10.05
C GLU A 16 16.11 7.06 10.41
N SER A 17 14.99 6.83 11.11
CA SER A 17 14.47 5.48 11.30
C SER A 17 14.38 4.87 9.91
N ARG A 18 15.07 3.74 9.67
CA ARG A 18 14.95 3.00 8.42
C ARG A 18 13.47 2.66 8.26
N THR A 19 12.77 3.40 7.40
CA THR A 19 11.36 3.17 7.13
C THR A 19 11.19 1.71 6.75
N ALA A 20 10.32 1.01 7.47
CA ALA A 20 10.00 -0.37 7.15
C ALA A 20 9.56 -0.41 5.68
N ARG A 21 10.17 -1.29 4.87
CA ARG A 21 9.74 -1.49 3.49
C ARG A 21 8.75 -2.66 3.46
N PRO A 22 7.60 -2.52 2.79
CA PRO A 22 6.65 -3.61 2.71
C PRO A 22 7.27 -4.79 1.93
N PRO A 23 6.86 -6.03 2.22
CA PRO A 23 7.28 -7.16 1.42
C PRO A 23 6.91 -6.96 -0.05
N VAL A 24 7.86 -7.12 -0.97
CA VAL A 24 7.68 -6.89 -2.41
C VAL A 24 6.50 -7.68 -2.97
N ALA A 25 6.31 -8.92 -2.52
CA ALA A 25 5.20 -9.75 -2.96
C ALA A 25 3.82 -9.18 -2.60
N VAL A 26 3.67 -8.60 -1.40
CA VAL A 26 2.41 -7.95 -0.97
C VAL A 26 2.13 -6.74 -1.86
N MET A 27 3.16 -5.94 -2.15
CA MET A 27 3.05 -4.81 -3.07
C MET A 27 2.60 -5.22 -4.47
N GLU A 28 3.19 -6.28 -5.03
CA GLU A 28 2.78 -6.77 -6.35
C GLU A 28 1.34 -7.29 -6.36
N LEU A 29 0.90 -7.97 -5.30
CA LEU A 29 -0.50 -8.41 -5.17
C LEU A 29 -1.46 -7.22 -5.11
N LEU A 30 -1.13 -6.15 -4.38
CA LEU A 30 -1.93 -4.92 -4.35
C LEU A 30 -1.97 -4.23 -5.72
N ARG A 31 -0.85 -4.20 -6.46
CA ARG A 31 -0.80 -3.66 -7.81
C ARG A 31 -1.68 -4.46 -8.78
N VAL A 32 -1.62 -5.79 -8.72
CA VAL A 32 -2.47 -6.67 -9.54
C VAL A 32 -3.95 -6.48 -9.20
N LEU A 33 -4.29 -6.42 -7.92
CA LEU A 33 -5.66 -6.17 -7.46
C LEU A 33 -6.19 -4.81 -7.96
N LEU A 34 -5.39 -3.75 -7.79
CA LEU A 34 -5.75 -2.41 -8.25
C LEU A 34 -6.02 -2.43 -9.75
N LYS A 35 -5.10 -3.03 -10.53
CA LYS A 35 -5.24 -3.15 -11.98
C LYS A 35 -6.52 -3.89 -12.37
N HIS A 36 -6.79 -5.04 -11.75
CA HIS A 36 -7.99 -5.83 -12.00
C HIS A 36 -9.28 -5.04 -11.76
N ILE A 37 -9.39 -4.34 -10.63
CA ILE A 37 -10.58 -3.54 -10.28
C ILE A 37 -10.73 -2.36 -11.25
N THR A 38 -9.63 -1.66 -11.54
CA THR A 38 -9.67 -0.49 -12.43
C THR A 38 -10.05 -0.83 -13.86
N ASP A 39 -9.64 -2.02 -14.35
CA ASP A 39 -9.99 -2.49 -15.67
C ASP A 39 -11.49 -2.86 -15.77
N ALA A 40 -12.09 -3.34 -14.67
CA ALA A 40 -13.52 -3.63 -14.60
C ALA A 40 -14.38 -2.36 -14.54
N GLU A 41 -13.92 -1.34 -13.79
CA GLU A 41 -14.64 -0.07 -13.59
C GLU A 41 -14.37 0.98 -14.70
N GLY A 42 -13.36 0.76 -15.55
CA GLY A 42 -12.96 1.73 -16.58
C GLY A 42 -12.30 2.99 -16.01
N ILE A 43 -11.73 2.92 -14.81
CA ILE A 43 -11.13 4.05 -14.09
C ILE A 43 -9.61 3.97 -14.20
N ALA A 44 -8.91 5.09 -14.41
CA ALA A 44 -7.44 5.08 -14.40
C ALA A 44 -6.89 4.76 -12.99
N PRO A 45 -5.93 3.81 -12.82
CA PRO A 45 -5.45 3.38 -11.51
C PRO A 45 -4.98 4.50 -10.58
N ARG A 46 -4.29 5.51 -11.13
CA ARG A 46 -3.78 6.66 -10.36
C ARG A 46 -4.88 7.53 -9.73
N LEU A 47 -6.13 7.44 -10.22
CA LEU A 47 -7.27 8.12 -9.62
C LEU A 47 -7.69 7.46 -8.31
N ILE A 48 -7.39 6.17 -8.12
CA ILE A 48 -7.67 5.39 -6.91
C ILE A 48 -6.47 5.45 -5.96
N ALA A 49 -5.28 5.05 -6.42
CA ALA A 49 -4.07 5.02 -5.59
C ALA A 49 -2.78 5.22 -6.42
N SER A 50 -1.79 5.88 -5.82
CA SER A 50 -0.40 5.92 -6.32
C SER A 50 0.41 4.71 -5.83
N ALA A 51 1.62 4.52 -6.36
CA ALA A 51 2.54 3.50 -5.86
C ALA A 51 2.91 3.72 -4.38
N ASP A 52 3.21 4.96 -4.01
CA ASP A 52 3.54 5.34 -2.63
C ASP A 52 2.35 5.13 -1.68
N GLU A 53 1.12 5.36 -2.14
CA GLU A 53 -0.10 5.06 -1.37
C GLU A 53 -0.28 3.55 -1.18
N LEU A 54 0.05 2.73 -2.18
CA LEU A 54 0.04 1.27 -2.03
C LEU A 54 1.13 0.78 -1.06
N GLU A 55 2.30 1.43 -1.03
CA GLU A 55 3.37 1.11 -0.07
C GLU A 55 2.95 1.40 1.36
N GLN A 56 2.34 2.55 1.59
CA GLN A 56 1.77 2.90 2.90
C GLN A 56 0.67 1.91 3.29
N LEU A 57 -0.26 1.62 2.37
CA LEU A 57 -1.33 0.64 2.61
C LEU A 57 -0.78 -0.78 2.86
N ALA A 58 0.35 -1.17 2.27
CA ALA A 58 0.95 -2.46 2.54
C ALA A 58 1.54 -2.57 3.95
N LEU A 59 2.03 -1.45 4.50
CA LEU A 59 2.64 -1.35 5.83
C LEU A 59 1.63 -1.17 6.96
N ASP A 60 0.54 -0.46 6.69
CA ASP A 60 -0.42 -0.02 7.71
C ASP A 60 -1.85 -0.15 7.18
N ASP A 61 -2.73 -0.76 7.98
CA ASP A 61 -4.15 -0.89 7.65
C ASP A 61 -4.90 0.44 7.80
N ASP A 62 -4.39 1.35 8.64
CA ASP A 62 -4.97 2.67 8.90
C ASP A 62 -4.20 3.79 8.17
N ALA A 63 -3.43 3.43 7.14
CA ALA A 63 -2.64 4.36 6.34
C ALA A 63 -3.48 5.56 5.86
N PRO A 64 -3.02 6.81 6.06
CA PRO A 64 -3.77 8.02 5.70
C PRO A 64 -3.71 8.32 4.19
N VAL A 65 -4.17 7.37 3.38
CA VAL A 65 -4.14 7.40 1.92
C VAL A 65 -5.54 7.50 1.33
N ARG A 66 -5.66 8.03 0.11
CA ARG A 66 -6.99 8.27 -0.50
C ARG A 66 -7.76 6.98 -0.75
N ALA A 67 -7.07 5.86 -0.94
CA ALA A 67 -7.66 4.53 -1.06
C ALA A 67 -8.48 4.10 0.17
N MET A 68 -8.24 4.73 1.33
CA MET A 68 -8.88 4.40 2.61
C MET A 68 -10.06 5.31 2.96
N SER A 69 -10.59 6.07 2.00
CA SER A 69 -11.71 6.97 2.26
C SER A 69 -12.65 7.15 1.05
N GLY A 70 -13.94 7.37 1.37
CA GLY A 70 -15.00 7.64 0.39
C GLY A 70 -15.11 6.54 -0.67
N TRP A 71 -15.49 6.92 -1.89
CA TRP A 71 -15.76 5.96 -2.97
C TRP A 71 -14.54 5.09 -3.35
N ARG A 72 -13.32 5.55 -3.11
CA ARG A 72 -12.10 4.77 -3.38
C ARG A 72 -11.96 3.58 -2.43
N TYR A 73 -12.41 3.76 -1.19
CA TYR A 73 -12.47 2.67 -0.22
C TYR A 73 -13.46 1.61 -0.66
N ASP A 74 -14.65 2.04 -1.11
CA ASP A 74 -15.70 1.13 -1.56
C ASP A 74 -15.26 0.33 -2.81
N VAL A 75 -14.57 0.99 -3.75
CA VAL A 75 -14.10 0.35 -4.99
C VAL A 75 -12.86 -0.52 -4.77
N PHE A 76 -11.88 -0.08 -3.98
CA PHE A 76 -10.57 -0.75 -3.86
C PHE A 76 -10.15 -1.01 -2.42
N GLY A 77 -10.21 -0.01 -1.53
CA GLY A 77 -9.64 -0.11 -0.17
C GLY A 77 -10.16 -1.31 0.62
N LYS A 78 -11.47 -1.58 0.55
CA LYS A 78 -12.09 -2.74 1.22
C LYS A 78 -11.53 -4.07 0.72
N ALA A 79 -11.36 -4.23 -0.60
CA ALA A 79 -10.79 -5.43 -1.20
C ALA A 79 -9.30 -5.58 -0.86
N ALA A 80 -8.56 -4.48 -0.86
CA ALA A 80 -7.14 -4.45 -0.49
C ALA A 80 -6.91 -4.91 0.96
N LEU A 81 -7.70 -4.41 1.91
CA LEU A 81 -7.66 -4.88 3.30
C LEU A 81 -8.03 -6.36 3.40
N ARG A 82 -9.12 -6.79 2.74
CA ARG A 82 -9.49 -8.22 2.74
C ARG A 82 -8.35 -9.10 2.22
N LEU A 83 -7.62 -8.66 1.19
CA LEU A 83 -6.49 -9.38 0.64
C LEU A 83 -5.32 -9.43 1.62
N LYS A 84 -4.95 -8.29 2.23
CA LYS A 84 -3.91 -8.23 3.29
C LYS A 84 -4.22 -9.17 4.45
N HIS A 85 -5.50 -9.30 4.82
CA HIS A 85 -5.94 -10.15 5.93
C HIS A 85 -6.22 -11.60 5.54
N GLY A 86 -5.93 -12.03 4.30
CA GLY A 86 -6.18 -13.40 3.86
C GLY A 86 -7.67 -13.79 3.78
N LYS A 87 -8.57 -12.81 3.68
CA LYS A 87 -10.03 -13.00 3.56
C LYS A 87 -10.51 -13.08 2.11
N THR A 88 -9.62 -12.80 1.17
CA THR A 88 -9.85 -13.01 -0.27
C THR A 88 -8.56 -13.44 -0.95
N ALA A 89 -8.69 -14.21 -2.02
CA ALA A 89 -7.60 -14.63 -2.91
C ALA A 89 -7.86 -14.19 -4.35
N MET A 90 -6.78 -14.06 -5.11
CA MET A 90 -6.83 -13.89 -6.56
C MET A 90 -6.51 -15.22 -7.24
N ALA A 91 -7.38 -15.65 -8.15
CA ALA A 91 -7.13 -16.76 -9.04
C ALA A 91 -7.09 -16.31 -10.50
N VAL A 92 -6.26 -16.96 -11.30
CA VAL A 92 -6.25 -16.79 -12.76
C VAL A 92 -7.22 -17.81 -13.35
N LYS A 93 -8.25 -17.34 -14.06
CA LYS A 93 -9.16 -18.17 -14.86
C LYS A 93 -9.06 -17.78 -16.33
N GLY A 94 -8.36 -18.59 -17.11
CA GLY A 94 -8.02 -18.27 -18.49
C GLY A 94 -7.08 -17.07 -18.55
N ARG A 95 -7.55 -15.94 -19.09
CA ARG A 95 -6.78 -14.68 -19.18
C ARG A 95 -7.25 -13.60 -18.20
N HIS A 96 -8.12 -13.95 -17.25
CA HIS A 96 -8.75 -13.01 -16.34
C HIS A 96 -8.44 -13.35 -14.88
N ILE A 97 -8.31 -12.31 -14.06
CA ILE A 97 -8.26 -12.43 -12.60
C ILE A 97 -9.69 -12.58 -12.06
N ARG A 98 -9.83 -13.38 -11.01
CA ARG A 98 -11.06 -13.58 -10.24
C ARG A 98 -10.74 -13.46 -8.76
N LEU A 99 -11.54 -12.69 -8.04
CA LEU A 99 -11.53 -12.70 -6.58
C LEU A 99 -12.35 -13.88 -6.06
N ILE A 100 -11.79 -14.56 -5.07
CA ILE A 100 -12.41 -15.68 -4.36
C ILE A 100 -12.46 -15.29 -2.90
N ASP A 101 -13.62 -15.37 -2.28
CA ASP A 101 -13.73 -15.18 -0.84
C ASP A 101 -13.17 -16.41 -0.12
N ILE A 102 -12.34 -16.16 0.88
CA ILE A 102 -11.81 -17.18 1.77
C ILE A 102 -12.68 -17.09 3.02
N ASP A 103 -13.79 -17.81 3.01
CA ASP A 103 -14.55 -18.09 4.23
C ASP A 103 -13.77 -19.16 5.00
N GLU A 104 -13.62 -18.99 6.33
CA GLU A 104 -12.97 -19.97 7.21
C GLU A 104 -13.66 -21.35 7.17
#